data_AF-A0A818BBZ4-F1
#
_entry.id   AF-A0A818BBZ4-F1
#
_cell.length_a   1.000
_cell.length_b   1.000
_cell.length_c   1.000
_cell.angle_alpha   90.00
_cell.angle_beta   90.00
_cell.angle_gamma   90.00
#
_symmetry.space_group_name_H-M   'P 1'
#
loop_
_entity.id
_entity.type
_entity.pdbx_description
1 polymer ?
#
loop_
_entity_poly.entity_id
_entity_poly.type
_entity_poly.pdbx_seq_one_letter_code
_entity_poly.pdbx_strand_id
1 'polypeptide(L)'
;MLLISGRILPSSEIKYKLSDIDQHDIIEGVQIDRWWLNKFFLKVHKIRTWAIVLASQHKPDDQQICLTRDFTQRILQVMSKYGVRFNSSPIEKYDAAILQTILARMNELKMLGCEVIIYILDQVDDEVYNAIK
;
A
#
# COMPACT_ATOMS: atom_id res chain seq x y z
N MET A 1 -14.46 31.33 37.68
CA MET A 1 -14.04 30.88 36.34
C MET A 1 -12.59 31.29 36.14
N LEU A 2 -11.67 30.34 36.02
CA LEU A 2 -10.24 30.60 35.91
C LEU A 2 -9.88 30.74 34.43
N LEU A 3 -9.47 31.93 34.01
CA LEU A 3 -9.04 32.20 32.63
C LEU A 3 -7.58 31.79 32.49
N ILE A 4 -7.32 30.81 31.62
CA ILE A 4 -5.98 30.37 31.26
C ILE A 4 -5.68 30.91 29.86
N SER A 5 -4.60 31.68 29.74
CA SER A 5 -4.15 32.19 28.45
C SER A 5 -3.51 31.07 27.62
N GLY A 6 -4.24 30.58 26.62
CA GLY A 6 -3.72 29.66 25.61
C GLY A 6 -3.10 30.40 24.42
N ARG A 7 -2.26 29.70 23.65
CA ARG A 7 -1.79 30.13 22.32
C ARG A 7 -2.16 29.07 21.30
N ILE A 8 -2.62 29.50 20.13
CA ILE A 8 -2.82 28.62 18.98
C ILE A 8 -1.56 28.68 18.13
N LEU A 9 -0.95 27.53 17.87
CA LEU A 9 0.20 27.44 16.98
C LEU A 9 -0.27 27.60 15.52
N PRO A 10 0.54 28.19 14.64
CA PRO A 10 0.24 28.22 13.21
C PRO A 10 0.17 26.80 12.64
N SER A 11 -0.61 26.64 11.57
CA SER A 11 -0.70 25.39 10.82
C SER A 11 0.68 24.91 10.37
N SER A 12 0.90 23.60 10.46
CA SER A 12 2.13 22.99 9.94
C SER A 12 2.17 23.06 8.42
N GLU A 13 3.38 23.05 7.86
CA GLU A 13 3.60 23.01 6.42
C GLU A 13 4.07 21.62 6.00
N ILE A 14 3.50 21.09 4.92
CA ILE A 14 3.91 19.82 4.31
C ILE A 14 4.53 20.09 2.93
N LYS A 15 5.62 19.38 2.63
CA LYS A 15 6.33 19.47 1.36
C LYS A 15 6.03 18.29 0.45
N TYR A 16 5.73 18.56 -0.81
CA TYR A 16 5.46 17.58 -1.87
C TYR A 16 6.28 17.84 -3.11
N LYS A 17 6.25 16.87 -4.03
CA LYS A 17 6.63 17.11 -5.43
C LYS A 17 5.41 17.51 -6.26
N LEU A 18 5.62 18.40 -7.23
CA LEU A 18 4.60 18.76 -8.21
C LEU A 18 4.34 17.63 -9.20
N SER A 19 5.40 16.94 -9.61
CA SER A 19 5.34 15.76 -10.47
C SER A 19 6.58 14.90 -10.28
N ASP A 20 6.59 13.74 -10.94
CA ASP A 20 7.75 12.83 -10.97
C ASP A 20 9.00 13.41 -11.64
N ILE A 21 8.82 14.38 -12.54
CA ILE A 21 9.93 14.96 -13.34
C ILE A 21 10.38 16.29 -12.75
N ASP A 22 9.53 16.92 -11.94
CA ASP A 22 9.77 18.27 -11.45
C ASP A 22 10.62 18.27 -10.17
N GLN A 23 11.62 19.13 -10.15
CA GLN A 23 12.48 19.30 -8.98
C GLN A 23 11.89 20.29 -7.97
N HIS A 24 10.89 21.08 -8.37
CA HIS A 24 10.27 22.08 -7.50
C HIS A 24 9.39 21.45 -6.42
N ASP A 25 9.64 21.86 -5.19
CA ASP A 25 8.83 21.49 -4.04
C ASP A 25 7.59 22.39 -3.95
N ILE A 26 6.46 21.79 -3.63
CA ILE A 26 5.25 22.52 -3.23
C ILE A 26 5.14 22.47 -1.73
N ILE A 27 4.86 23.62 -1.13
CA ILE A 27 4.58 23.74 0.30
C ILE A 27 3.08 24.01 0.47
N GLU A 28 2.41 23.19 1.27
CA GLU A 28 1.00 23.35 1.61
C GLU A 28 0.87 23.56 3.11
N GLY A 29 0.17 24.60 3.53
CA GLY A 29 -0.24 24.77 4.93
C GLY A 29 -1.40 23.82 5.24
N VAL A 30 -1.23 22.97 6.25
CA VAL A 30 -2.18 21.90 6.56
C VAL A 30 -2.75 22.07 7.96
N GLN A 31 -4.05 21.82 8.09
CA GLN A 31 -4.71 21.76 9.38
C GLN A 31 -4.60 20.33 9.92
N ILE A 32 -4.08 20.18 11.14
CA ILE A 32 -4.03 18.90 11.85
C ILE A 32 -5.47 18.34 11.91
N ASP A 33 -5.61 17.02 11.70
CA ASP A 33 -6.88 16.27 11.61
C ASP A 33 -7.73 16.50 10.34
N ARG A 34 -7.31 17.36 9.41
CA ARG A 34 -8.02 17.60 8.14
C ARG A 34 -7.14 17.47 6.91
N TRP A 35 -5.96 16.89 7.09
CA TRP A 35 -4.98 16.75 6.04
C TRP A 35 -5.08 15.38 5.35
N TRP A 36 -5.02 15.37 4.02
CA TRP A 36 -4.87 14.16 3.22
C TRP A 36 -3.92 14.41 2.04
N LEU A 37 -3.34 13.32 1.53
CA LEU A 37 -2.40 13.39 0.41
C LEU A 37 -3.13 13.75 -0.88
N ASN A 38 -2.83 14.94 -1.43
CA ASN A 38 -3.39 15.44 -2.69
C ASN A 38 -2.36 15.55 -3.83
N LYS A 39 -1.08 15.30 -3.53
CA LYS A 39 0.06 15.55 -4.42
C LYS A 39 1.03 14.36 -4.39
N PHE A 40 2.08 14.41 -5.20
CA PHE A 40 3.09 13.37 -5.21
C PHE A 40 3.84 13.33 -3.88
N PHE A 41 4.20 12.13 -3.44
CA PHE A 41 5.15 11.99 -2.35
C PHE A 41 6.44 12.75 -2.67
N LEU A 42 7.10 13.25 -1.63
CA LEU A 42 8.36 13.99 -1.77
C LEU A 42 9.45 13.18 -2.48
N LYS A 43 9.40 11.84 -2.33
CA LYS A 43 10.28 10.90 -3.04
C LYS A 43 9.42 9.94 -3.87
N VAL A 44 9.72 9.90 -5.16
CA VAL A 44 9.17 8.90 -6.07
C VAL A 44 9.78 7.54 -5.73
N HIS A 45 8.93 6.53 -5.61
CA HIS A 45 9.35 5.16 -5.37
C HIS A 45 9.07 4.30 -6.60
N LYS A 46 10.10 3.58 -7.06
CA LYS A 46 10.00 2.64 -8.18
C LYS A 46 10.13 1.22 -7.64
N ILE A 47 9.03 0.49 -7.70
CA ILE A 47 8.91 -0.91 -7.28
C ILE A 47 9.17 -1.78 -8.51
N ARG A 48 10.27 -2.53 -8.52
CA ARG A 48 10.72 -3.31 -9.68
C ARG A 48 10.10 -4.70 -9.75
N THR A 49 9.87 -5.31 -8.61
CA THR A 49 9.38 -6.68 -8.47
C THR A 49 8.39 -6.70 -7.33
N TRP A 50 7.21 -7.22 -7.57
CA TRP A 50 6.16 -7.26 -6.56
C TRP A 50 5.18 -8.39 -6.84
N ALA A 51 4.42 -8.74 -5.81
CA ALA A 51 3.45 -9.82 -5.86
C ALA A 51 2.13 -9.42 -5.24
N ILE A 52 1.07 -10.08 -5.69
CA ILE A 52 -0.22 -10.08 -5.04
C ILE A 52 -0.61 -11.51 -4.70
N VAL A 53 -0.98 -11.72 -3.44
CA VAL A 53 -1.35 -13.03 -2.91
C VAL A 53 -2.76 -12.91 -2.36
N LEU A 54 -3.71 -13.60 -2.99
CA LEU A 54 -5.03 -13.82 -2.43
C LEU A 54 -4.97 -15.06 -1.54
N ALA A 55 -5.20 -14.86 -0.25
CA ALA A 55 -5.33 -15.91 0.74
C ALA A 55 -6.77 -15.91 1.27
N SER A 56 -7.51 -16.98 1.01
CA SER A 56 -8.88 -17.15 1.52
C SER A 56 -8.95 -18.39 2.42
N GLN A 57 -9.91 -18.45 3.35
CA GLN A 57 -10.13 -19.62 4.22
C GLN A 57 -10.16 -20.94 3.45
N HIS A 58 -10.70 -20.90 2.23
CA HIS A 58 -10.70 -21.99 1.27
C HIS A 58 -9.91 -21.63 0.02
N LYS A 59 -9.80 -22.58 -0.92
CA LYS A 59 -9.22 -22.27 -2.21
C LYS A 59 -10.03 -21.14 -2.86
N PRO A 60 -9.37 -20.05 -3.31
CA PRO A 60 -10.10 -18.93 -3.89
C PRO A 60 -10.96 -19.34 -5.09
N ASP A 61 -12.17 -18.81 -5.16
CA ASP A 61 -13.09 -18.97 -6.26
C ASP A 61 -12.84 -17.95 -7.38
N ASP A 62 -13.50 -18.16 -8.53
CA ASP A 62 -13.33 -17.32 -9.72
C ASP A 62 -13.76 -15.87 -9.49
N GLN A 63 -14.74 -15.63 -8.60
CA GLN A 63 -15.21 -14.30 -8.29
C GLN A 63 -14.16 -13.53 -7.50
N GLN A 64 -13.58 -14.13 -6.46
CA GLN A 64 -12.52 -13.55 -5.67
C GLN A 64 -11.28 -13.29 -6.54
N ILE A 65 -10.90 -14.22 -7.41
CA ILE A 65 -9.80 -14.05 -8.37
C ILE A 65 -10.05 -12.85 -9.30
N CYS A 66 -11.28 -12.72 -9.83
CA CYS A 66 -11.66 -11.60 -10.69
C CYS A 66 -11.53 -10.25 -9.95
N LEU A 67 -12.06 -10.17 -8.73
CA LEU A 67 -11.97 -8.96 -7.89
C LEU A 67 -10.52 -8.62 -7.54
N THR A 68 -9.68 -9.62 -7.26
CA THR A 68 -8.24 -9.42 -7.03
C THR A 68 -7.55 -8.84 -8.25
N ARG A 69 -7.88 -9.31 -9.47
CA ARG A 69 -7.32 -8.75 -10.71
C ARG A 69 -7.76 -7.31 -10.95
N ASP A 70 -9.03 -7.01 -10.72
CA ASP A 70 -9.56 -5.65 -10.82
C ASP A 70 -8.86 -4.70 -9.84
N PHE A 71 -8.69 -5.14 -8.59
CA PHE A 71 -7.91 -4.40 -7.60
C PHE A 71 -6.48 -4.18 -8.06
N THR A 72 -5.83 -5.22 -8.57
CA THR A 72 -4.45 -5.20 -9.08
C THR A 72 -4.26 -4.15 -10.16
N GLN A 73 -5.20 -4.04 -11.11
CA GLN A 73 -5.12 -3.02 -12.16
C GLN A 73 -5.35 -1.61 -11.62
N ARG A 74 -6.30 -1.44 -10.68
CA ARG A 74 -6.65 -0.14 -10.12
C ARG A 74 -5.57 0.42 -9.19
N ILE A 75 -4.93 -0.42 -8.38
CA ILE A 75 -3.89 0.05 -7.45
C ILE A 75 -2.70 0.67 -8.19
N LEU A 76 -2.31 0.09 -9.33
CA LEU A 76 -1.28 0.66 -10.19
C LEU A 76 -1.60 2.09 -10.62
N GLN A 77 -2.84 2.32 -11.05
CA GLN A 77 -3.30 3.63 -11.48
C GLN A 77 -3.35 4.62 -10.31
N VAL A 78 -3.90 4.21 -9.17
CA VAL A 78 -4.02 5.07 -7.98
C VAL A 78 -2.64 5.45 -7.44
N MET A 79 -1.75 4.48 -7.26
CA MET A 79 -0.42 4.71 -6.68
C MET A 79 0.47 5.57 -7.57
N SER A 80 0.33 5.46 -8.89
CA SER A 80 1.09 6.28 -9.84
C SER A 80 0.79 7.78 -9.70
N LYS A 81 -0.43 8.16 -9.30
CA LYS A 81 -0.83 9.56 -9.04
C LYS A 81 -0.06 10.17 -7.87
N TYR A 82 0.45 9.33 -6.97
CA TYR A 82 1.20 9.75 -5.80
C TYR A 82 2.71 9.55 -5.95
N GLY A 83 3.19 9.16 -7.13
CA GLY A 83 4.62 8.94 -7.39
C GLY A 83 5.14 7.58 -6.94
N VAL A 84 4.27 6.60 -6.72
CA VAL A 84 4.67 5.20 -6.49
C VAL A 84 4.40 4.42 -7.78
N ARG A 85 5.46 3.94 -8.42
CA ARG A 85 5.41 3.26 -9.70
C ARG A 85 5.80 1.81 -9.55
N PHE A 86 4.95 0.93 -10.04
CA PHE A 86 5.28 -0.48 -10.19
C PHE A 86 5.71 -0.70 -11.64
N ASN A 87 6.96 -1.12 -11.83
CA ASN A 87 7.60 -1.22 -13.15
C ASN A 87 7.57 -2.65 -13.71
N SER A 88 6.85 -3.56 -13.07
CA SER A 88 6.62 -4.92 -13.55
C SER A 88 5.16 -5.30 -13.44
N SER A 89 4.77 -6.33 -14.19
CA SER A 89 3.57 -7.08 -13.88
C SER A 89 3.69 -7.73 -12.49
N PRO A 90 2.58 -7.87 -11.75
CA PRO A 90 2.59 -8.56 -10.48
C PRO A 90 2.78 -10.06 -10.68
N ILE A 91 3.45 -10.69 -9.72
CA ILE A 91 3.38 -12.13 -9.53
C ILE A 91 2.08 -12.42 -8.79
N GLU A 92 1.11 -13.04 -9.46
CA GLU A 92 -0.20 -13.38 -8.87
C GLU A 92 -0.18 -14.79 -8.27
N LYS A 93 -0.69 -14.91 -7.04
CA LYS A 93 -0.82 -16.19 -6.32
C LYS A 93 -2.18 -16.26 -5.64
N TYR A 94 -2.79 -17.45 -5.69
CA TYR A 94 -4.14 -17.70 -5.19
C TYR A 94 -4.09 -18.96 -4.33
N ASP A 95 -4.04 -18.76 -3.01
CA ASP A 95 -3.74 -19.80 -2.05
C ASP A 95 -4.87 -19.94 -1.03
N ALA A 96 -5.05 -21.15 -0.50
CA ALA A 96 -5.79 -21.30 0.74
C ALA A 96 -4.94 -20.73 1.90
N ALA A 97 -5.59 -20.08 2.86
CA ALA A 97 -5.00 -19.41 4.02
C ALA A 97 -4.53 -20.41 5.10
N ILE A 98 -3.77 -21.41 4.66
CA ILE A 98 -3.13 -22.39 5.54
C ILE A 98 -1.75 -21.84 5.89
N LEU A 99 -1.43 -21.76 7.18
CA LEU A 99 -0.19 -21.18 7.70
C LEU A 99 1.07 -21.66 6.96
N GLN A 100 1.19 -22.97 6.74
CA GLN A 100 2.32 -23.56 6.01
C GLN A 100 2.42 -23.06 4.57
N THR A 101 1.29 -22.94 3.88
CA THR A 101 1.22 -22.40 2.51
C THR A 101 1.65 -20.94 2.47
N ILE A 102 1.20 -20.13 3.43
CA ILE A 102 1.56 -18.71 3.52
C ILE A 102 3.06 -18.54 3.75
N LEU A 103 3.64 -19.28 4.71
CA LEU A 103 5.08 -19.23 5.00
C LEU A 103 5.92 -19.70 3.80
N ALA A 104 5.50 -20.78 3.14
CA ALA A 104 6.16 -21.26 1.93
C ALA A 104 6.11 -20.21 0.82
N ARG A 105 4.96 -19.53 0.66
CA ARG A 105 4.79 -18.49 -0.35
C ARG A 105 5.62 -17.25 -0.06
N MET A 106 5.68 -16.81 1.20
CA MET A 106 6.54 -15.69 1.59
C MET A 106 8.01 -15.97 1.25
N ASN A 107 8.49 -17.17 1.56
CA ASN A 107 9.86 -17.58 1.25
C ASN A 107 10.12 -17.62 -0.26
N GLU A 108 9.20 -18.17 -1.05
CA GLU A 108 9.31 -18.16 -2.52
C GLU A 108 9.41 -16.72 -3.06
N LEU A 109 8.48 -15.85 -2.67
CA LEU A 109 8.44 -14.47 -3.18
C LEU A 109 9.65 -13.65 -2.72
N LYS A 110 10.16 -13.92 -1.51
CA LYS A 110 11.42 -13.35 -1.03
C LYS A 110 12.61 -13.80 -1.88
N MET A 111 12.67 -15.08 -2.24
CA MET A 111 13.73 -15.63 -3.11
C MET A 111 13.64 -15.08 -4.55
N LEU A 112 12.45 -14.75 -5.01
CA LEU A 112 12.23 -14.04 -6.29
C LEU A 112 12.59 -12.55 -6.22
N GLY A 113 12.97 -12.05 -5.06
CA GLY A 113 13.39 -10.66 -4.86
C GLY A 113 12.23 -9.67 -4.93
N CYS A 114 11.01 -10.06 -4.54
CA CYS A 114 9.90 -9.11 -4.44
C CYS A 114 10.21 -7.99 -3.43
N GLU A 115 10.17 -6.74 -3.89
CA GLU A 115 10.33 -5.55 -3.06
C GLU A 115 9.05 -5.28 -2.24
N VAL A 116 7.88 -5.66 -2.76
CA VAL A 116 6.57 -5.53 -2.10
C VAL A 116 5.73 -6.78 -2.35
N ILE A 117 5.06 -7.27 -1.31
CA ILE A 117 4.05 -8.33 -1.41
C ILE A 117 2.75 -7.79 -0.81
N ILE A 118 1.68 -7.80 -1.60
CA ILE A 118 0.35 -7.38 -1.16
C ILE A 118 -0.47 -8.64 -0.88
N TYR A 119 -0.86 -8.85 0.38
CA TYR A 119 -1.77 -9.91 0.76
C TYR A 119 -3.21 -9.38 0.79
N ILE A 120 -4.10 -10.03 0.03
CA ILE A 120 -5.55 -9.89 0.15
C ILE A 120 -6.02 -11.05 1.01
N LEU A 121 -6.56 -10.73 2.17
CA LEU A 121 -7.02 -11.70 3.17
C LEU A 121 -8.54 -11.75 3.16
N ASP A 122 -9.10 -12.92 2.91
CA ASP A 122 -10.54 -13.13 2.91
C ASP A 122 -10.93 -14.23 3.91
N GLN A 123 -11.68 -13.84 4.94
CA GLN A 123 -12.17 -14.74 6.00
C GLN A 123 -11.06 -15.58 6.66
N VAL A 124 -9.88 -14.99 6.85
CA VAL A 124 -8.73 -15.68 7.47
C VAL A 124 -8.63 -15.36 8.96
N ASP A 125 -8.06 -16.29 9.72
CA ASP A 125 -7.79 -16.09 11.14
C ASP A 125 -6.62 -15.12 11.38
N ASP A 126 -6.59 -14.48 12.55
CA ASP A 126 -5.53 -13.55 12.97
C ASP A 126 -4.15 -14.20 12.95
N GLU A 127 -4.05 -15.52 13.15
CA GLU A 127 -2.79 -16.27 13.05
C GLU A 127 -2.14 -16.12 11.66
N VAL A 128 -2.93 -16.09 10.59
CA VAL A 128 -2.43 -15.90 9.22
C VAL A 128 -1.90 -14.48 9.05
N TYR A 129 -2.62 -13.48 9.55
CA TYR A 129 -2.15 -12.09 9.52
C TYR A 129 -0.84 -11.92 10.30
N ASN A 130 -0.77 -12.50 11.50
CA ASN A 130 0.41 -12.45 12.35
C ASN A 130 1.62 -13.13 11.72
N ALA A 131 1.41 -14.21 10.95
CA ALA A 131 2.49 -14.90 10.24
C ALA A 131 3.03 -14.11 9.03
N ILE A 132 2.21 -13.24 8.45
CA ILE A 132 2.61 -12.36 7.33
C ILE A 132 3.49 -11.20 7.81
N LYS A 133 3.32 -10.77 9.06
CA LYS A 133 4.04 -9.63 9.66
C LYS A 133 5.41 -10.03 10.20
#